data_AF-A0A966I2X6-F1
#
_entry.id   AF-A0A966I2X6-F1
#
_cell.length_a   1.000
_cell.length_b   1.000
_cell.length_c   1.000
_cell.angle_alpha   90.00
_cell.angle_beta   90.00
_cell.angle_gamma   90.00
#
_symmetry.space_group_name_H-M   'P 1'
#
loop_
_entity.id
_entity.type
_entity.pdbx_description
1 polymer ?
#
loop_
_entity_poly.entity_id
_entity_poly.type
_entity_poly.pdbx_seq_one_letter_code
_entity_poly.pdbx_strand_id
1 'polypeptide(L)' 'VTIPGMGLILLIFAPYLDRNASNKPENRKFITSLMTVHMMFWAVLVIISSFFRGPGYNFTFPWRDGIFFEL' A
#
# COMPACT_ATOMS: atom_id res chain seq x y z
N VAL A 1 5.27 14.99 0.08
CA VAL A 1 5.53 14.38 -1.25
C VAL A 1 6.79 13.51 -1.33
N THR A 2 7.70 13.58 -0.35
CA THR A 2 8.97 12.83 -0.35
C THR A 2 8.81 11.32 -0.13
N ILE A 3 7.95 10.91 0.80
CA ILE A 3 7.77 9.48 1.14
C ILE A 3 7.18 8.65 -0.03
N PRO A 4 6.13 9.12 -0.74
CA PRO A 4 5.62 8.40 -1.91
C PRO A 4 6.64 8.33 -3.06
N GLY A 5 7.39 9.41 -3.28
CA GLY A 5 8.43 9.45 -4.32
C GLY A 5 9.57 8.47 -4.06
N MET A 6 10.01 8.32 -2.80
CA MET A 6 11.01 7.33 -2.42
C MET A 6 10.51 5.89 -2.58
N GLY A 7 9.24 5.62 -2.26
CA GLY A 7 8.63 4.30 -2.48
C GLY A 7 8.66 3.86 -3.95
N LEU A 8 8.37 4.79 -4.87
CA LEU A 8 8.45 4.55 -6.31
C LEU A 8 9.88 4.25 -6.77
N ILE A 9 10.87 4.99 -6.27
CA ILE A 9 12.28 4.74 -6.59
C ILE A 9 12.70 3.33 -6.15
N LEU A 10 12.30 2.90 -4.96
CA LEU A 10 12.59 1.54 -4.48
C LEU A 10 11.92 0.46 -5.35
N LEU A 11 10.69 0.68 -5.83
CA LEU A 11 10.00 -0.25 -6.73
C LEU A 11 10.69 -0.34 -8.10
N ILE A 12 11.26 0.75 -8.62
CA ILE A 12 12.05 0.74 -9.86
C ILE A 12 13.29 -0.16 -9.72
N PHE A 13 13.88 -0.20 -8.52
CA PHE A 13 15.04 -1.07 -8.25
C PHE A 13 14.68 -2.53 -7.93
N ALA A 14 13.39 -2.87 -7.79
CA ALA A 14 12.94 -4.23 -7.50
C ALA A 14 13.57 -5.34 -8.39
N PRO A 15 13.65 -5.21 -9.73
CA PRO A 15 14.24 -6.27 -10.57
C PRO A 15 15.75 -6.47 -10.36
N TYR A 16 16.45 -5.47 -9.82
CA TYR A 16 17.89 -5.57 -9.55
C TYR A 16 18.20 -6.16 -8.17
N LEU A 17 17.25 -6.01 -7.23
CA LEU A 17 17.34 -6.56 -5.88
C LEU A 17 16.88 -8.02 -5.84
N ASP A 18 15.97 -8.40 -6.73
CA ASP A 18 15.48 -9.76 -6.87
C ASP A 18 16.42 -10.65 -7.71
N ARG A 19 17.38 -11.29 -7.04
CA ARG A 19 18.38 -12.17 -7.69
C ARG A 19 17.97 -13.64 -7.80
N ASN A 20 16.67 -13.95 -7.68
CA ASN A 20 16.24 -15.35 -7.66
C ASN A 20 16.43 -16.02 -9.04
N ALA A 21 17.12 -17.17 -9.08
CA ALA A 21 17.45 -17.86 -10.34
C ALA A 21 16.25 -18.56 -11.01
N SER A 22 15.17 -18.85 -10.25
CA SER A 22 13.98 -19.55 -10.75
C SER A 22 12.84 -18.56 -10.98
N ASN A 23 12.26 -18.54 -12.18
CA ASN A 23 11.07 -17.74 -12.52
C ASN A 23 9.74 -18.48 -12.28
N LYS A 24 9.79 -19.75 -11.87
CA LYS A 24 8.57 -20.55 -11.63
C LYS A 24 7.87 -20.11 -10.34
N PRO A 25 6.55 -19.81 -10.35
CA PRO A 25 5.82 -19.34 -9.18
C PRO A 25 5.85 -20.33 -8.00
N GLU A 26 5.80 -21.62 -8.30
CA GLU A 26 5.86 -22.74 -7.35
C GLU A 26 7.14 -22.79 -6.52
N ASN A 27 8.25 -22.29 -7.08
CA ASN A 27 9.55 -22.23 -6.42
C ASN A 27 9.76 -20.92 -5.62
N ARG A 28 8.78 -19.99 -5.63
CA ARG A 28 8.91 -18.64 -5.05
C ARG A 28 7.85 -18.32 -3.99
N LYS A 29 7.39 -19.33 -3.26
CA LYS A 29 6.29 -19.21 -2.29
C LYS A 29 6.47 -18.07 -1.27
N PHE A 30 7.71 -17.79 -0.84
CA PHE A 30 8.01 -16.70 0.09
C PHE A 30 7.80 -15.31 -0.53
N ILE A 31 8.21 -15.12 -1.79
CA ILE A 31 8.04 -13.82 -2.47
C ILE A 31 6.57 -13.61 -2.85
N THR A 32 5.87 -14.69 -3.24
CA THR A 32 4.43 -14.64 -3.48
C THR A 32 3.66 -14.27 -2.21
N SER A 33 3.96 -14.86 -1.06
CA SER A 33 3.30 -14.49 0.21
C SER A 33 3.65 -13.07 0.65
N LEU A 34 4.90 -12.63 0.46
CA LEU A 34 5.33 -11.27 0.74
C LEU A 34 4.57 -10.25 -0.11
N MET A 35 4.36 -10.55 -1.40
CA MET A 35 3.55 -9.71 -2.28
C MET A 35 2.09 -9.62 -1.83
N THR A 36 1.50 -10.73 -1.37
CA THR A 36 0.15 -10.72 -0.81
C THR A 36 0.06 -9.83 0.43
N VAL A 37 1.02 -9.92 1.36
CA VAL A 37 1.07 -9.05 2.55
C VAL A 37 1.22 -7.58 2.15
N HIS A 38 2.09 -7.28 1.18
CA HIS A 38 2.26 -5.94 0.64
C HIS A 38 0.93 -5.37 0.11
N MET A 39 0.22 -6.13 -0.72
CA MET A 39 -1.07 -5.71 -1.30
C MET A 39 -2.13 -5.49 -0.21
N MET A 40 -2.21 -6.37 0.79
CA MET A 40 -3.16 -6.22 1.90
C MET A 40 -2.83 -5.01 2.78
N PHE A 41 -1.54 -4.75 3.03
CA PHE A 41 -1.10 -3.58 3.78
C PHE A 41 -1.53 -2.27 3.11
N TRP A 42 -1.28 -2.13 1.81
CA TRP A 42 -1.67 -0.94 1.06
C TRP A 42 -3.19 -0.79 0.96
N ALA A 43 -3.93 -1.88 0.74
CA ALA A 43 -5.38 -1.84 0.70
C ALA A 43 -5.99 -1.28 2.01
N VAL A 44 -5.49 -1.75 3.16
CA VAL A 44 -5.93 -1.26 4.47
C VAL A 44 -5.59 0.22 4.65
N LEU A 45 -4.39 0.67 4.26
CA LEU A 45 -4.02 2.08 4.33
C LEU A 45 -4.90 2.98 3.46
N VAL A 46 -5.26 2.53 2.26
CA VAL A 46 -6.15 3.26 1.35
C VAL A 46 -7.56 3.35 1.93
N ILE A 47 -8.09 2.27 2.50
CA ILE A 47 -9.40 2.27 3.15
C ILE A 47 -9.41 3.25 4.33
N ILE A 48 -8.42 3.18 5.22
CA ILE A 48 -8.31 4.12 6.35
C ILE A 48 -8.20 5.56 5.84
N SER A 49 -7.37 5.80 4.83
CA SER A 49 -7.20 7.14 4.25
C SER A 49 -8.45 7.64 3.54
N SER A 50 -9.31 6.77 3.02
CA SER A 50 -10.52 7.18 2.32
C SER A 50 -11.67 7.49 3.28
N PHE A 51 -11.82 6.74 4.36
CA PHE A 51 -12.98 6.86 5.25
C PHE A 51 -12.72 7.61 6.57
N PHE A 52 -11.46 7.73 7.01
CA PHE A 52 -11.11 8.35 8.31
C PHE A 52 -10.48 9.74 8.15
N ARG A 53 -10.62 10.37 6.98
CA ARG A 53 -10.20 11.76 6.74
C ARG A 53 -11.43 12.67 6.75
N GLY A 54 -11.48 13.62 7.68
CA GLY A 54 -12.51 14.64 7.77
C GLY A 54 -12.08 16.00 7.19
N PRO A 55 -12.91 17.04 7.36
CA PRO A 55 -12.62 18.39 6.90
C PRO A 55 -11.24 18.88 7.39
N GLY A 56 -10.45 19.45 6.49
CA GLY A 56 -9.07 19.86 6.79
C GLY A 56 -8.06 18.70 6.92
N TYR A 57 -8.37 17.50 6.40
CA TYR A 57 -7.50 16.32 6.41
C TYR A 57 -7.21 15.72 7.79
N ASN A 58 -8.04 16.06 8.79
CA ASN A 58 -7.95 15.56 10.16
C ASN A 58 -8.42 14.11 10.28
N PHE A 59 -7.88 13.36 11.25
CA PHE A 59 -8.35 12.00 11.54
C PHE A 59 -9.67 12.06 12.31
N THR A 60 -10.75 11.60 11.69
CA THR A 60 -12.10 11.60 12.27
C THR A 60 -12.72 10.22 12.17
N PHE A 61 -13.49 9.83 13.19
CA PHE A 61 -14.21 8.56 13.15
C PHE A 61 -15.51 8.74 12.35
N PRO A 62 -15.73 7.96 11.28
CA PRO A 62 -16.87 8.17 10.39
C PRO A 62 -18.24 7.99 11.06
N TRP A 63 -18.31 7.23 12.16
CA TRP A 63 -19.53 7.06 12.96
C TRP A 63 -19.80 8.19 13.96
N ARG A 64 -18.86 9.12 14.14
CA ARG A 64 -19.06 10.33 14.95
C ARG A 64 -19.37 11.54 14.07
N ASP A 65 -18.54 11.75 13.05
CA ASP A 65 -18.55 13.00 12.28
C ASP A 65 -19.17 12.83 10.88
N GLY A 66 -19.56 11.61 10.49
CA GLY A 66 -20.12 11.29 9.18
C GLY A 66 -19.04 10.94 8.14
N ILE A 67 -19.49 10.64 6.92
CA ILE A 67 -18.60 10.33 5.79
C ILE A 67 -18.47 11.57 4.93
N PHE A 68 -17.24 12.02 4.70
CA PHE A 68 -16.96 13.22 3.92
C PHE A 68 -16.48 12.82 2.53
N PHE A 69 -17.35 12.99 1.53
CA PHE A 69 -17.00 12.86 0.12
C PHE A 69 -17.15 14.24 -0.51
N GLU A 70 -16.03 14.85 -0.93
CA GLU A 70 -16.11 15.95 -1.91
C GLU A 70 -16.06 15.31 -3.29
N LEU A 71 -17.10 15.58 -4.10
CA LEU A 71 -17.23 15.07 -5.47
C LEU A 71 -16.46 15.96 -6.45
#